data_AF-A0A7J8WMC3-F1
#
_entry.id   AF-A0A7J8WMC3-F1
#
_cell.length_a   1.000
_cell.length_b   1.000
_cell.length_c   1.000
_cell.angle_alpha   90.00
_cell.angle_beta   90.00
_cell.angle_gamma   90.00
#
_symmetry.space_group_name_H-M   'P 1'
#
loop_
_entity.id
_entity.type
_entity.pdbx_description
1 polymer ?
#
loop_
_entity_poly.entity_id
_entity_poly.type
_entity_poly.pdbx_seq_one_letter_code
_entity_poly.pdbx_strand_id
1 'polypeptide(L)'
;MLSLLFMLSVDLLEPLMESWRNSLYPESAFEAMVRDWYLDSFRDLRSFPEIKDNNDEREFTQMIKAIKVRHNNVVPMMALGVQQLKKGMDPKIVSEDLDEIHQFLDRFYMSRIGIRMLIGQHVELHNPNPPLHCVGYIHTKMSPVEVAQNASEDARCICLREYGSAPEVNIYGDPKFTFPYVPTHLHLMVFELVKNSLRAVQERFMDSDIVPPIRIIVADGIEDVTIKVSDEGGGIPRSGLPKIFTYLYSTARNPLDEHSDLGTADTVTMAGYGYGLPISRLYARYFGGDLQIISMEGYGECSLLWFDHLNSCKIKVKL
;
A
#
# COMPACT_ATOMS: atom_id res chain seq x y z
N MET A 1 22.54 3.60 7.56
CA MET A 1 21.40 3.86 6.66
C MET A 1 20.07 3.52 7.33
N LEU A 2 19.75 2.25 7.61
CA LEU A 2 18.46 1.88 8.26
C LEU A 2 18.17 2.70 9.52
N SER A 3 19.12 2.79 10.46
CA SER A 3 18.99 3.61 11.68
C SER A 3 18.63 5.08 11.41
N LEU A 4 19.15 5.68 10.34
CA LEU A 4 18.80 7.05 9.93
C LEU A 4 17.37 7.12 9.38
N LEU A 5 16.91 6.12 8.62
CA LEU A 5 15.53 6.07 8.13
C LEU A 5 14.51 5.86 9.25
N PHE A 6 14.83 5.03 10.25
CA PHE A 6 13.99 4.91 11.45
C PHE A 6 13.97 6.22 12.25
N MET A 7 15.12 6.89 12.41
CA MET A 7 15.17 8.21 13.05
C MET A 7 14.33 9.25 12.31
N LEU A 8 14.55 9.43 11.00
CA LEU A 8 13.75 10.32 10.15
C LEU A 8 12.25 9.98 10.17
N SER A 9 11.86 8.73 10.45
CA SER A 9 10.46 8.34 10.60
C SER A 9 9.87 8.71 11.97
N VAL A 10 10.70 8.78 13.02
CA VAL A 10 10.34 9.37 14.33
C VAL A 10 10.29 10.89 14.22
N ASP A 11 11.28 11.51 13.58
CA ASP A 11 11.34 12.96 13.33
C ASP A 11 10.15 13.45 12.48
N LEU A 12 9.65 12.59 11.56
CA LEU A 12 8.40 12.84 10.82
C LEU A 12 7.14 12.73 11.70
N LEU A 13 7.14 11.87 12.72
CA LEU A 13 6.01 11.67 13.63
C LEU A 13 5.88 12.81 14.65
N GLU A 14 6.98 13.39 15.14
CA GLU A 14 6.93 14.41 16.21
C GLU A 14 6.05 15.64 15.89
N PRO A 15 6.14 16.30 14.72
CA PRO A 15 5.28 17.46 14.43
C PRO A 15 3.78 17.11 14.37
N LEU A 16 3.44 15.91 13.86
CA LEU A 16 2.07 15.42 13.85
C LEU A 16 1.59 15.15 15.29
N MET A 17 2.41 14.44 16.08
CA MET A 17 2.15 14.18 17.50
C MET A 17 1.98 15.47 18.29
N GLU A 18 2.73 16.54 17.99
CA GLU A 18 2.61 17.81 18.70
C GLU A 18 1.34 18.57 18.30
N SER A 19 0.99 18.61 17.01
CA SER A 19 -0.32 19.08 16.53
C SER A 19 -1.47 18.34 17.24
N TRP A 20 -1.37 17.02 17.38
CA TRP A 20 -2.41 16.19 17.97
C TRP A 20 -2.44 16.23 19.49
N ARG A 21 -1.31 16.36 20.18
CA ARG A 21 -1.22 16.62 21.62
C ARG A 21 -1.80 18.00 22.00
N ASN A 22 -1.88 18.92 21.04
CA ASN A 22 -2.56 20.21 21.17
C ASN A 22 -4.04 20.15 20.75
N SER A 23 -4.51 19.03 20.18
CA SER A 23 -5.94 18.77 19.94
C SER A 23 -6.66 18.39 21.24
N LEU A 24 -7.99 18.43 21.24
CA LEU A 24 -8.85 18.20 22.40
C LEU A 24 -8.91 16.73 22.90
N TYR A 25 -8.04 15.86 22.39
CA TYR A 25 -8.01 14.43 22.65
C TYR A 25 -6.62 14.01 23.16
N PRO A 26 -6.46 13.64 24.45
CA PRO A 26 -5.17 13.17 24.97
C PRO A 26 -4.77 11.84 24.31
N GLU A 27 -3.48 11.70 24.00
CA GLU A 27 -2.83 10.64 23.20
C GLU A 27 -3.73 9.49 22.73
N SER A 28 -4.02 9.49 21.42
CA SER A 28 -4.50 8.28 20.73
C SER A 28 -3.51 7.14 20.98
N ALA A 29 -3.99 6.08 21.65
CA ALA A 29 -3.16 4.95 22.03
C ALA A 29 -2.52 4.25 20.81
N PHE A 30 -3.15 4.38 19.64
CA PHE A 30 -2.66 3.79 18.39
C PHE A 30 -1.41 4.50 17.86
N GLU A 31 -1.33 5.84 17.94
CA GLU A 31 -0.12 6.59 17.54
C GLU A 31 1.03 6.37 18.52
N ALA A 32 0.77 6.37 19.82
CA ALA A 32 1.78 6.07 20.84
C ALA A 32 2.43 4.69 20.59
N MET A 33 1.62 3.67 20.30
CA MET A 33 2.14 2.34 19.92
C MET A 33 2.98 2.35 18.65
N VAL A 34 2.58 3.09 17.60
CA VAL A 34 3.39 3.19 16.36
C VAL A 34 4.70 3.92 16.61
N ARG A 35 4.68 5.07 17.30
CA ARG A 35 5.88 5.81 17.72
C ARG A 35 6.84 4.89 18.47
N ASP A 36 6.34 4.18 19.47
CA ASP A 36 7.18 3.36 20.35
C ASP A 36 7.77 2.16 19.57
N TRP A 37 7.04 1.59 18.61
CA TRP A 37 7.59 0.60 17.68
C TRP A 37 8.73 1.15 16.79
N TYR A 38 8.68 2.41 16.37
CA TYR A 38 9.79 3.05 15.63
C TYR A 38 10.98 3.37 16.56
N LEU A 39 10.72 3.88 17.76
CA LEU A 39 11.74 4.14 18.78
C LEU A 39 12.50 2.88 19.18
N ASP A 40 11.81 1.77 19.44
CA ASP A 40 12.46 0.50 19.78
C ASP A 40 13.25 -0.07 18.60
N SER A 41 12.74 0.06 17.38
CA SER A 41 13.48 -0.38 16.18
C SER A 41 14.73 0.48 15.92
N PHE A 42 14.70 1.76 16.28
CA PHE A 42 15.86 2.64 16.30
C PHE A 42 16.84 2.27 17.42
N ARG A 43 16.36 1.97 18.64
CA ARG A 43 17.18 1.51 19.78
C ARG A 43 17.90 0.21 19.44
N ASP A 44 17.20 -0.78 18.88
CA ASP A 44 17.76 -2.05 18.41
C ASP A 44 18.93 -1.78 17.43
N LEU A 45 18.65 -1.07 16.34
CA LEU A 45 19.62 -0.76 15.28
C LEU A 45 20.80 0.12 15.72
N ARG A 46 20.65 0.90 16.80
CA ARG A 46 21.71 1.76 17.36
C ARG A 46 22.52 1.05 18.46
N SER A 47 21.95 0.03 19.10
CA SER A 47 22.59 -0.74 20.17
C SER A 47 23.29 -2.00 19.66
N PHE A 48 22.93 -2.46 18.46
CA PHE A 48 23.62 -3.57 17.79
C PHE A 48 25.10 -3.23 17.56
N PRO A 49 26.05 -4.16 17.86
CA PRO A 49 27.48 -3.91 17.71
C PRO A 49 27.91 -3.75 16.24
N GLU A 50 29.12 -3.24 16.03
CA GLU A 50 29.76 -3.23 14.71
C GLU A 50 29.97 -4.68 14.21
N ILE A 51 29.32 -5.02 13.09
CA ILE A 51 29.39 -6.32 12.42
C ILE A 51 30.82 -6.55 11.90
N LYS A 52 31.48 -7.60 12.39
CA LYS A 52 32.85 -7.98 12.04
C LYS A 52 32.95 -9.33 11.35
N ASP A 53 32.01 -10.24 11.62
CA ASP A 53 31.97 -11.55 10.99
C ASP A 53 30.55 -12.04 10.63
N ASN A 54 30.48 -13.26 10.08
CA ASN A 54 29.24 -13.88 9.61
C ASN A 54 28.28 -14.30 10.75
N ASN A 55 28.74 -14.37 12.00
CA ASN A 55 27.85 -14.55 13.14
C ASN A 55 27.18 -13.24 13.53
N ASP A 56 27.94 -12.14 13.59
CA ASP A 56 27.39 -10.80 13.81
C ASP A 56 26.36 -10.43 12.72
N GLU A 57 26.67 -10.72 11.46
CA GLU A 57 25.73 -10.56 10.33
C GLU A 57 24.45 -11.36 10.59
N ARG A 58 24.59 -12.65 10.91
CA ARG A 58 23.44 -13.55 11.11
C ARG A 58 22.54 -13.06 12.24
N GLU A 59 23.12 -12.56 13.33
CA GLU A 59 22.37 -11.99 14.46
C GLU A 59 21.68 -10.67 14.07
N PHE A 60 22.36 -9.79 13.31
CA PHE A 60 21.76 -8.60 12.72
C PHE A 60 20.58 -8.94 11.80
N THR A 61 20.73 -9.98 10.97
CA THR A 61 19.67 -10.52 10.10
C THR A 61 18.45 -10.97 10.90
N GLN A 62 18.62 -11.59 12.07
CA GLN A 62 17.48 -11.96 12.93
C GLN A 62 16.83 -10.74 13.60
N MET A 63 17.63 -9.76 14.04
CA MET A 63 17.11 -8.50 14.59
C MET A 63 16.25 -7.75 13.56
N ILE A 64 16.71 -7.58 12.32
CA ILE A 64 15.91 -6.87 11.29
C ILE A 64 14.70 -7.68 10.83
N LYS A 65 14.73 -9.03 10.92
CA LYS A 65 13.53 -9.88 10.76
C LYS A 65 12.50 -9.60 11.86
N ALA A 66 12.92 -9.48 13.12
CA ALA A 66 12.03 -9.11 14.23
C ALA A 66 11.43 -7.70 14.03
N ILE A 67 12.22 -6.72 13.59
CA ILE A 67 11.75 -5.38 13.23
C ILE A 67 10.71 -5.43 12.10
N LYS A 68 10.95 -6.21 11.03
CA LYS A 68 10.00 -6.42 9.91
C LYS A 68 8.63 -6.90 10.39
N VAL A 69 8.62 -7.84 11.35
CA VAL A 69 7.39 -8.39 11.96
C VAL A 69 6.71 -7.38 12.88
N ARG A 70 7.46 -6.75 13.81
CA ARG A 70 6.97 -5.68 14.70
C ARG A 70 6.22 -4.59 13.92
N HIS A 71 6.69 -4.26 12.71
CA HIS A 71 6.15 -3.19 11.87
C HIS A 71 5.04 -3.60 10.90
N ASN A 72 4.53 -4.84 10.94
CA ASN A 72 3.44 -5.27 10.05
C ASN A 72 2.17 -4.43 10.27
N ASN A 73 1.74 -4.26 11.52
CA ASN A 73 0.46 -3.63 11.86
C ASN A 73 0.47 -2.09 11.82
N VAL A 74 1.57 -1.46 11.39
CA VAL A 74 1.69 0.01 11.31
C VAL A 74 0.63 0.65 10.42
N VAL A 75 0.25 0.04 9.30
CA VAL A 75 -0.78 0.61 8.39
C VAL A 75 -2.17 0.65 9.03
N PRO A 76 -2.75 -0.46 9.54
CA PRO A 76 -4.04 -0.39 10.21
C PRO A 76 -3.98 0.50 11.47
N MET A 77 -2.92 0.43 12.28
CA MET A 77 -2.82 1.27 13.49
C MET A 77 -2.78 2.77 13.17
N MET A 78 -2.04 3.19 12.15
CA MET A 78 -2.06 4.59 11.67
C MET A 78 -3.41 4.97 11.07
N ALA A 79 -4.12 4.05 10.41
CA ALA A 79 -5.46 4.32 9.90
C ALA A 79 -6.50 4.48 11.04
N LEU A 80 -6.40 3.66 12.09
CA LEU A 80 -7.21 3.79 13.31
C LEU A 80 -6.96 5.14 14.01
N GLY A 81 -5.70 5.51 14.19
CA GLY A 81 -5.30 6.83 14.70
C GLY A 81 -5.89 7.95 13.86
N VAL A 82 -5.57 8.01 12.56
CA VAL A 82 -6.04 9.03 11.61
C VAL A 82 -7.58 9.17 11.57
N GLN A 83 -8.35 8.09 11.80
CA GLN A 83 -9.80 8.17 11.95
C GLN A 83 -10.28 8.82 13.27
N GLN A 84 -9.49 8.81 14.35
CA GLN A 84 -9.88 9.37 15.65
C GLN A 84 -9.86 10.91 15.68
N LEU A 85 -8.80 11.59 15.21
CA LEU A 85 -8.84 13.06 15.04
C LEU A 85 -10.01 13.46 14.13
N LYS A 86 -10.27 12.69 13.05
CA LYS A 86 -11.40 12.95 12.15
C LYS A 86 -12.76 12.92 12.86
N LYS A 87 -12.95 12.01 13.84
CA LYS A 87 -14.15 11.98 14.70
C LYS A 87 -14.17 13.12 15.73
N GLY A 88 -13.04 13.81 15.95
CA GLY A 88 -12.88 14.95 16.88
C GLY A 88 -12.81 16.36 16.27
N MET A 89 -12.71 16.49 14.95
CA MET A 89 -12.61 17.78 14.23
C MET A 89 -13.99 18.35 13.84
N ASP A 90 -14.23 19.66 14.06
CA ASP A 90 -15.41 20.36 13.51
C ASP A 90 -15.29 20.43 11.98
N PRO A 91 -16.25 19.90 11.19
CA PRO A 91 -16.22 19.92 9.72
C PRO A 91 -16.00 21.28 9.04
N LYS A 92 -16.09 22.41 9.76
CA LYS A 92 -15.94 23.78 9.22
C LYS A 92 -14.50 24.32 9.23
N ILE A 93 -13.57 23.70 9.95
CA ILE A 93 -12.19 24.20 10.15
C ILE A 93 -11.22 23.61 9.09
N VAL A 94 -11.70 22.70 8.25
CA VAL A 94 -11.00 21.45 7.91
C VAL A 94 -10.19 21.48 6.60
N SER A 95 -9.93 22.61 5.94
CA SER A 95 -9.17 22.57 4.67
C SER A 95 -7.65 22.42 4.84
N GLU A 96 -7.01 23.22 5.69
CA GLU A 96 -5.55 23.34 5.71
C GLU A 96 -4.88 22.21 6.52
N ASP A 97 -5.42 21.87 7.70
CA ASP A 97 -4.95 20.75 8.54
C ASP A 97 -4.95 19.39 7.81
N LEU A 98 -5.91 19.17 6.90
CA LEU A 98 -5.99 17.93 6.12
C LEU A 98 -4.81 17.78 5.18
N ASP A 99 -4.44 18.84 4.46
CA ASP A 99 -3.34 18.80 3.49
C ASP A 99 -1.98 18.58 4.18
N GLU A 100 -1.80 19.08 5.41
CA GLU A 100 -0.62 18.75 6.21
C GLU A 100 -0.59 17.27 6.63
N ILE A 101 -1.72 16.73 7.11
CA ILE A 101 -1.85 15.30 7.48
C ILE A 101 -1.60 14.40 6.26
N HIS A 102 -2.11 14.76 5.08
CA HIS A 102 -1.89 14.00 3.85
C HIS A 102 -0.44 14.04 3.39
N GLN A 103 0.21 15.20 3.42
CA GLN A 103 1.64 15.32 3.12
C GLN A 103 2.53 14.59 4.13
N PHE A 104 2.16 14.57 5.42
CA PHE A 104 2.85 13.74 6.42
C PHE A 104 2.71 12.25 6.10
N LEU A 105 1.48 11.75 5.86
CA LEU A 105 1.23 10.34 5.61
C LEU A 105 1.95 9.84 4.35
N ASP A 106 2.01 10.67 3.29
CA ASP A 106 2.81 10.37 2.09
C ASP A 106 4.30 10.21 2.42
N ARG A 107 4.90 11.13 3.19
CA ARG A 107 6.32 11.03 3.61
C ARG A 107 6.56 9.80 4.49
N PHE A 108 5.68 9.57 5.46
CA PHE A 108 5.77 8.45 6.40
C PHE A 108 5.67 7.10 5.69
N TYR A 109 4.69 6.91 4.80
CA TYR A 109 4.55 5.67 4.05
C TYR A 109 5.63 5.49 3.00
N MET A 110 6.10 6.54 2.34
CA MET A 110 7.26 6.47 1.44
C MET A 110 8.53 6.01 2.20
N SER A 111 8.77 6.56 3.40
CA SER A 111 9.85 6.09 4.28
C SER A 111 9.69 4.62 4.65
N ARG A 112 8.48 4.21 5.08
CA ARG A 112 8.17 2.82 5.45
C ARG A 112 8.33 1.84 4.28
N ILE A 113 7.99 2.24 3.06
CA ILE A 113 8.23 1.46 1.84
C ILE A 113 9.75 1.27 1.65
N GLY A 114 10.54 2.34 1.75
CA GLY A 114 12.00 2.26 1.69
C GLY A 114 12.63 1.37 2.77
N ILE A 115 12.15 1.47 4.01
CA ILE A 115 12.57 0.60 5.13
C ILE A 115 12.24 -0.87 4.84
N ARG A 116 11.00 -1.18 4.41
CA ARG A 116 10.59 -2.57 4.08
C ARG A 116 11.32 -3.11 2.85
N MET A 117 11.63 -2.28 1.86
CA MET A 117 12.46 -2.64 0.70
C MET A 117 13.88 -3.03 1.14
N LEU A 118 14.55 -2.20 1.95
CA LEU A 118 15.92 -2.44 2.41
C LEU A 118 16.02 -3.67 3.31
N ILE A 119 15.11 -3.83 4.29
CA ILE A 119 15.07 -5.02 5.15
C ILE A 119 14.70 -6.26 4.32
N GLY A 120 13.75 -6.15 3.38
CA GLY A 120 13.39 -7.23 2.45
C GLY A 120 14.59 -7.69 1.62
N GLN A 121 15.35 -6.76 1.04
CA GLN A 121 16.54 -7.05 0.25
C GLN A 121 17.60 -7.78 1.08
N HIS A 122 17.93 -7.29 2.27
CA HIS A 122 18.91 -7.95 3.15
C HIS A 122 18.44 -9.35 3.58
N VAL A 123 17.16 -9.50 3.93
CA VAL A 123 16.60 -10.78 4.39
C VAL A 123 16.58 -11.83 3.30
N GLU A 124 16.17 -11.50 2.07
CA GLU A 124 16.13 -12.48 0.97
C GLU A 124 17.51 -12.78 0.37
N LEU A 125 18.50 -11.88 0.50
CA LEU A 125 19.89 -12.21 0.16
C LEU A 125 20.48 -13.29 1.08
N HIS A 126 19.92 -13.47 2.29
CA HIS A 126 20.29 -14.53 3.24
C HIS A 126 19.24 -15.66 3.29
N ASN A 127 18.43 -15.80 2.23
CA ASN A 127 17.55 -16.95 2.04
C ASN A 127 18.40 -18.14 1.53
N PRO A 128 18.42 -19.31 2.22
CA PRO A 128 19.24 -20.46 1.80
C PRO A 128 18.72 -21.16 0.54
N ASN A 129 17.45 -20.93 0.17
CA ASN A 129 16.82 -21.47 -1.03
C ASN A 129 16.17 -20.30 -1.81
N PRO A 130 16.98 -19.39 -2.39
CA PRO A 130 16.44 -18.23 -3.10
C PRO A 130 15.65 -18.68 -4.33
N PRO A 131 14.48 -18.07 -4.64
CA PRO A 131 13.75 -18.39 -5.86
C PRO A 131 14.59 -18.13 -7.11
N LEU A 132 14.34 -18.93 -8.16
CA LEU A 132 15.01 -18.74 -9.45
C LEU A 132 14.79 -17.30 -9.95
N HIS A 133 15.83 -16.69 -10.53
CA HIS A 133 15.81 -15.30 -11.02
C HIS A 133 15.60 -14.20 -9.97
N CYS A 134 15.49 -14.49 -8.67
CA CYS A 134 15.57 -13.47 -7.61
C CYS A 134 17.02 -13.06 -7.29
N VAL A 135 17.21 -11.77 -7.00
CA VAL A 135 18.42 -11.20 -6.41
C VAL A 135 17.98 -10.42 -5.16
N GLY A 136 17.87 -11.13 -4.04
CA GLY A 136 17.17 -10.62 -2.86
C GLY A 136 15.67 -10.44 -3.16
N TYR A 137 15.16 -9.23 -2.94
CA TYR A 137 13.74 -8.89 -3.07
C TYR A 137 13.31 -8.52 -4.50
N ILE A 138 14.25 -8.41 -5.44
CA ILE A 138 14.01 -8.08 -6.85
C ILE A 138 14.02 -9.38 -7.67
N HIS A 139 12.96 -9.65 -8.42
CA HIS A 139 12.89 -10.74 -9.39
C HIS A 139 13.24 -10.21 -10.79
N THR A 140 14.34 -10.71 -11.36
CA THR A 140 14.97 -10.16 -12.57
C THR A 140 14.22 -10.43 -13.88
N LYS A 141 13.24 -11.34 -13.86
CA LYS A 141 12.38 -11.71 -15.00
C LYS A 141 10.92 -11.83 -14.58
N MET A 142 10.40 -10.83 -13.87
CA MET A 142 9.05 -10.86 -13.32
C MET A 142 8.02 -10.73 -14.46
N SER A 143 7.04 -11.64 -14.51
CA SER A 143 5.92 -11.59 -15.44
C SER A 143 4.77 -10.74 -14.86
N PRO A 144 4.52 -9.52 -15.36
CA PRO A 144 3.40 -8.70 -14.87
C PRO A 144 2.03 -9.33 -15.15
N VAL A 145 1.92 -10.19 -16.18
CA VAL A 145 0.67 -10.94 -16.46
C VAL A 145 0.40 -11.95 -15.35
N GLU A 146 1.41 -12.71 -14.94
CA GLU A 146 1.31 -13.69 -13.84
C GLU A 146 1.02 -13.01 -12.49
N VAL A 147 1.70 -11.90 -12.20
CA VAL A 147 1.43 -11.13 -10.98
C VAL A 147 0.03 -10.52 -10.99
N ALA A 148 -0.46 -10.05 -12.14
CA ALA A 148 -1.83 -9.56 -12.28
C ALA A 148 -2.88 -10.67 -12.16
N GLN A 149 -2.59 -11.88 -12.64
CA GLN A 149 -3.45 -13.07 -12.45
C GLN A 149 -3.58 -13.39 -10.95
N ASN A 150 -2.46 -13.62 -10.26
CA ASN A 150 -2.45 -13.94 -8.83
C ASN A 150 -3.15 -12.86 -7.99
N ALA A 151 -2.85 -11.58 -8.24
CA ALA A 151 -3.48 -10.45 -7.54
C ALA A 151 -5.00 -10.34 -7.81
N SER A 152 -5.44 -10.75 -9.01
CA SER A 152 -6.86 -10.78 -9.36
C SER A 152 -7.58 -11.96 -8.69
N GLU A 153 -6.96 -13.14 -8.65
CA GLU A 153 -7.51 -14.32 -7.97
C GLU A 153 -7.68 -14.06 -6.46
N ASP A 154 -6.66 -13.50 -5.80
CA ASP A 154 -6.74 -13.09 -4.39
C ASP A 154 -7.89 -12.09 -4.15
N ALA A 155 -8.02 -11.07 -4.99
CA ALA A 155 -9.09 -10.07 -4.88
C ALA A 155 -10.47 -10.67 -5.14
N ARG A 156 -10.61 -11.58 -6.12
CA ARG A 156 -11.84 -12.32 -6.40
C ARG A 156 -12.24 -13.24 -5.25
N CYS A 157 -11.30 -13.91 -4.59
CA CYS A 157 -11.57 -14.74 -3.41
C CYS A 157 -12.16 -13.94 -2.24
N ILE A 158 -11.76 -12.67 -2.08
CA ILE A 158 -12.34 -11.78 -1.06
C ILE A 158 -13.74 -11.29 -1.50
N CYS A 159 -13.91 -10.93 -2.78
CA CYS A 159 -15.21 -10.52 -3.34
C CYS A 159 -16.25 -11.64 -3.23
N LEU A 160 -15.87 -12.87 -3.57
CA LEU A 160 -16.68 -14.08 -3.47
C LEU A 160 -17.10 -14.38 -2.02
N ARG A 161 -16.22 -14.11 -1.03
CA ARG A 161 -16.52 -14.26 0.40
C ARG A 161 -17.52 -13.22 0.90
N GLU A 162 -17.44 -12.00 0.40
CA GLU A 162 -18.26 -10.85 0.83
C GLU A 162 -19.66 -10.88 0.19
N TYR A 163 -19.73 -11.09 -1.13
CA TYR A 163 -20.96 -10.93 -1.93
C TYR A 163 -21.51 -12.26 -2.50
N GLY A 164 -20.93 -13.41 -2.13
CA GLY A 164 -21.33 -14.74 -2.63
C GLY A 164 -21.03 -14.99 -4.11
N SER A 165 -20.49 -14.00 -4.83
CA SER A 165 -20.12 -14.02 -6.24
C SER A 165 -19.01 -12.98 -6.50
N ALA A 166 -18.30 -13.09 -7.62
CA ALA A 166 -17.26 -12.13 -8.00
C ALA A 166 -17.18 -11.99 -9.54
N PRO A 167 -17.16 -10.76 -10.09
CA PRO A 167 -16.99 -10.53 -11.53
C PRO A 167 -15.78 -11.27 -12.11
N GLU A 168 -15.87 -11.68 -13.38
CA GLU A 168 -14.71 -12.22 -14.11
C GLU A 168 -13.67 -11.13 -14.40
N VAL A 169 -12.39 -11.51 -14.45
CA VAL A 169 -11.27 -10.60 -14.67
C VAL A 169 -10.49 -11.06 -15.90
N ASN A 170 -10.66 -10.35 -17.02
CA ASN A 170 -10.02 -10.65 -18.30
C ASN A 170 -8.70 -9.89 -18.43
N ILE A 171 -7.59 -10.63 -18.52
CA ILE A 171 -6.23 -10.07 -18.54
C ILE A 171 -5.63 -10.24 -19.95
N TYR A 172 -5.13 -9.15 -20.51
CA TYR A 172 -4.55 -9.07 -21.86
C TYR A 172 -3.12 -8.53 -21.80
N GLY A 173 -2.19 -9.18 -22.50
CA GLY A 173 -0.78 -8.80 -22.59
C GLY A 173 0.03 -9.91 -23.26
N ASP A 174 1.34 -9.73 -23.44
CA ASP A 174 2.22 -10.85 -23.84
C ASP A 174 2.58 -11.70 -22.60
N PRO A 175 2.16 -12.98 -22.52
CA PRO A 175 2.52 -13.85 -21.39
C PRO A 175 4.02 -14.20 -21.35
N LYS A 176 4.80 -13.83 -22.37
CA LYS A 176 6.27 -13.97 -22.39
C LYS A 176 7.01 -12.71 -21.98
N PHE A 177 6.31 -11.58 -21.81
CA PHE A 177 6.94 -10.34 -21.38
C PHE A 177 7.39 -10.46 -19.93
N THR A 178 8.65 -10.12 -19.67
CA THR A 178 9.23 -10.12 -18.32
C THR A 178 10.21 -8.96 -18.15
N PHE A 179 10.18 -8.30 -17.00
CA PHE A 179 11.14 -7.24 -16.65
C PHE A 179 11.63 -7.36 -15.20
N PRO A 180 12.74 -6.71 -14.81
CA PRO A 180 13.19 -6.69 -13.42
C PRO A 180 12.24 -5.83 -12.57
N TYR A 181 11.62 -6.41 -11.54
CA TYR A 181 10.79 -5.66 -10.58
C TYR A 181 10.69 -6.39 -9.22
N VAL A 182 9.98 -5.77 -8.27
CA VAL A 182 9.63 -6.39 -6.98
C VAL A 182 8.20 -6.98 -7.08
N PRO A 183 8.01 -8.32 -7.16
CA PRO A 183 6.71 -8.92 -7.43
C PRO A 183 5.64 -8.56 -6.39
N THR A 184 6.02 -8.50 -5.11
CA THR A 184 5.13 -8.18 -3.99
C THR A 184 4.62 -6.74 -4.00
N HIS A 185 5.40 -5.80 -4.55
CA HIS A 185 4.95 -4.41 -4.72
C HIS A 185 3.90 -4.35 -5.84
N LEU A 186 4.16 -5.03 -6.97
CA LEU A 186 3.21 -5.04 -8.09
C LEU A 186 1.92 -5.77 -7.73
N HIS A 187 2.01 -6.92 -7.05
CA HIS A 187 0.86 -7.66 -6.54
C HIS A 187 -0.04 -6.77 -5.69
N LEU A 188 0.53 -6.08 -4.68
CA LEU A 188 -0.21 -5.17 -3.80
C LEU A 188 -0.96 -4.08 -4.58
N MET A 189 -0.30 -3.45 -5.56
CA MET A 189 -0.92 -2.39 -6.36
C MET A 189 -2.04 -2.90 -7.25
N VAL A 190 -1.84 -4.02 -7.96
CA VAL A 190 -2.90 -4.60 -8.81
C VAL A 190 -4.04 -5.16 -7.96
N PHE A 191 -3.74 -5.77 -6.81
CA PHE A 191 -4.72 -6.29 -5.86
C PHE A 191 -5.66 -5.19 -5.34
N GLU A 192 -5.12 -4.06 -4.86
CA GLU A 192 -5.98 -2.96 -4.37
C GLU A 192 -6.83 -2.35 -5.49
N LEU A 193 -6.28 -2.20 -6.70
CA LEU A 193 -7.04 -1.72 -7.86
C LEU A 193 -8.17 -2.69 -8.25
N VAL A 194 -7.85 -3.97 -8.46
CA VAL A 194 -8.83 -4.99 -8.86
C VAL A 194 -9.88 -5.20 -7.77
N LYS A 195 -9.52 -5.18 -6.48
CA LYS A 195 -10.49 -5.23 -5.36
C LYS A 195 -11.46 -4.04 -5.39
N ASN A 196 -11.00 -2.83 -5.70
CA ASN A 196 -11.86 -1.66 -5.83
C ASN A 196 -12.81 -1.77 -7.03
N SER A 197 -12.31 -2.19 -8.20
CA SER A 197 -13.14 -2.45 -9.39
C SER A 197 -14.15 -3.58 -9.17
N LEU A 198 -13.75 -4.68 -8.50
CA LEU A 198 -14.63 -5.78 -8.11
C LEU A 198 -15.76 -5.28 -7.21
N ARG A 199 -15.43 -4.47 -6.19
CA ARG A 199 -16.42 -3.83 -5.32
C ARG A 199 -17.39 -2.96 -6.12
N ALA A 200 -16.89 -2.05 -6.95
CA ALA A 200 -17.72 -1.10 -7.70
C ALA A 200 -18.66 -1.79 -8.71
N VAL A 201 -18.18 -2.83 -9.40
CA VAL A 201 -19.02 -3.65 -10.29
C VAL A 201 -20.04 -4.46 -9.49
N GLN A 202 -19.62 -5.12 -8.42
CA GLN A 202 -20.53 -5.98 -7.63
C GLN A 202 -21.61 -5.17 -6.91
N GLU A 203 -21.29 -3.99 -6.34
CA GLU A 203 -22.26 -3.09 -5.73
C GLU A 203 -23.23 -2.48 -6.77
N ARG A 204 -22.80 -2.32 -8.03
CA ARG A 204 -23.66 -1.79 -9.11
C ARG A 204 -24.58 -2.83 -9.75
N PHE A 205 -24.09 -4.06 -9.94
CA PHE A 205 -24.79 -5.12 -10.69
C PHE A 205 -25.36 -6.23 -9.78
N MET A 206 -25.44 -6.00 -8.47
CA MET A 206 -25.93 -6.96 -7.47
C MET A 206 -27.29 -7.61 -7.84
N ASP A 207 -28.21 -6.84 -8.42
CA ASP A 207 -29.55 -7.29 -8.83
C ASP A 207 -29.62 -7.68 -10.33
N SER A 208 -28.50 -8.04 -10.98
CA SER A 208 -28.42 -8.29 -12.41
C SER A 208 -27.82 -9.66 -12.78
N ASP A 209 -28.51 -10.38 -13.67
CA ASP A 209 -28.03 -11.66 -14.24
C ASP A 209 -26.77 -11.51 -15.11
N ILE A 210 -26.40 -10.28 -15.52
CA ILE A 210 -25.29 -10.01 -16.43
C ILE A 210 -24.34 -8.99 -15.80
N VAL A 211 -23.30 -9.52 -15.15
CA VAL A 211 -22.22 -8.72 -14.53
C VAL A 211 -21.08 -8.53 -15.54
N PRO A 212 -20.66 -7.28 -15.85
CA PRO A 212 -19.58 -7.03 -16.82
C PRO A 212 -18.21 -7.41 -16.24
N PRO A 213 -17.30 -7.99 -17.05
CA PRO A 213 -15.98 -8.36 -16.59
C PRO A 213 -15.05 -7.16 -16.46
N ILE A 214 -14.19 -7.19 -15.44
CA ILE A 214 -13.07 -6.26 -15.32
C ILE A 214 -12.04 -6.60 -16.39
N ARG A 215 -11.42 -5.59 -16.99
CA ARG A 215 -10.41 -5.75 -18.03
C ARG A 215 -9.08 -5.18 -17.57
N ILE A 216 -8.05 -6.01 -17.55
CA ILE A 216 -6.67 -5.60 -17.28
C ILE A 216 -5.89 -5.68 -18.59
N ILE A 217 -5.20 -4.60 -18.97
CA ILE A 217 -4.28 -4.59 -20.12
C ILE A 217 -2.88 -4.30 -19.60
N VAL A 218 -1.95 -5.21 -19.87
CA VAL A 218 -0.52 -5.10 -19.59
C VAL A 218 0.20 -4.79 -20.89
N ALA A 219 0.88 -3.65 -20.94
CA ALA A 219 1.63 -3.17 -22.10
C ALA A 219 3.11 -2.97 -21.75
N ASP A 220 3.99 -3.53 -22.58
CA ASP A 220 5.43 -3.25 -22.58
C ASP A 220 5.71 -2.05 -23.50
N GLY A 221 6.34 -1.03 -22.94
CA GLY A 221 6.77 0.19 -23.62
C GLY A 221 8.30 0.27 -23.70
N ILE A 222 8.80 1.11 -24.61
CA ILE A 222 10.25 1.30 -24.79
C ILE A 222 10.89 1.97 -23.56
N GLU A 223 10.13 2.80 -22.85
CA GLU A 223 10.60 3.56 -21.68
C GLU A 223 9.91 3.13 -20.37
N ASP A 224 8.65 2.66 -20.46
CA ASP A 224 7.77 2.32 -19.35
C ASP A 224 7.17 0.90 -19.45
N VAL A 225 6.60 0.43 -18.34
CA VAL A 225 5.62 -0.67 -18.32
C VAL A 225 4.31 -0.14 -17.77
N THR A 226 3.23 -0.26 -18.54
CA THR A 226 1.89 0.25 -18.18
C THR A 226 0.92 -0.90 -17.96
N ILE A 227 0.23 -0.89 -16.81
CA ILE A 227 -0.94 -1.73 -16.51
C ILE A 227 -2.17 -0.83 -16.39
N LYS A 228 -3.19 -1.13 -17.20
CA LYS A 228 -4.49 -0.46 -17.18
C LYS A 228 -5.55 -1.41 -16.63
N VAL A 229 -6.13 -1.09 -15.49
CA VAL A 229 -7.35 -1.73 -14.98
C VAL A 229 -8.55 -0.92 -15.48
N SER A 230 -9.64 -1.58 -15.88
CA SER A 230 -10.85 -0.90 -16.36
C SER A 230 -12.10 -1.69 -16.03
N ASP A 231 -13.10 -1.00 -15.49
CA ASP A 231 -14.37 -1.55 -15.06
C ASP A 231 -15.58 -0.79 -15.63
N GLU A 232 -16.77 -1.28 -15.30
CA GLU A 232 -18.04 -0.62 -15.60
C GLU A 232 -18.84 -0.38 -14.30
N GLY A 233 -18.15 -0.17 -13.18
CA GLY A 233 -18.69 -0.02 -11.82
C GLY A 233 -19.40 1.30 -11.54
N GLY A 234 -19.79 2.06 -12.56
CA GLY A 234 -20.49 3.34 -12.44
C GLY A 234 -19.57 4.55 -12.26
N GLY A 235 -18.34 4.35 -11.78
CA GLY A 235 -17.31 5.38 -11.69
C GLY A 235 -17.51 6.41 -10.57
N ILE A 236 -16.50 7.25 -10.39
CA ILE A 236 -16.41 8.28 -9.34
C ILE A 236 -16.88 9.65 -9.89
N PRO A 237 -17.78 10.37 -9.19
CA PRO A 237 -18.15 11.72 -9.58
C PRO A 237 -16.98 12.70 -9.64
N ARG A 238 -17.04 13.69 -10.55
CA ARG A 238 -15.92 14.65 -10.76
C ARG A 238 -15.53 15.44 -9.49
N SER A 239 -16.47 15.66 -8.58
CA SER A 239 -16.25 16.31 -7.27
C SER A 239 -15.59 15.40 -6.21
N GLY A 240 -15.61 14.08 -6.43
CA GLY A 240 -14.93 13.08 -5.61
C GLY A 240 -13.48 12.82 -6.04
N LEU A 241 -13.16 12.96 -7.34
CA LEU A 241 -11.84 12.64 -7.90
C LEU A 241 -10.62 13.25 -7.16
N PRO A 242 -10.62 14.51 -6.68
CA PRO A 242 -9.50 15.05 -5.91
C PRO A 242 -9.26 14.34 -4.57
N LYS A 243 -10.25 13.60 -4.06
CA LYS A 243 -10.27 13.01 -2.71
C LYS A 243 -9.89 11.52 -2.70
N ILE A 244 -9.86 10.84 -3.84
CA ILE A 244 -9.60 9.38 -3.90
C ILE A 244 -8.18 8.97 -3.48
N PHE A 245 -7.25 9.93 -3.44
CA PHE A 245 -5.90 9.76 -2.92
C PHE A 245 -5.73 10.38 -1.52
N THR A 246 -6.80 10.79 -0.83
CA THR A 246 -6.70 11.33 0.53
C THR A 246 -7.08 10.29 1.58
N TYR A 247 -6.17 10.05 2.53
CA TYR A 247 -6.29 9.03 3.57
C TYR A 247 -7.51 9.17 4.50
N LEU A 248 -8.20 10.32 4.44
CA LEU A 248 -9.38 10.63 5.24
C LEU A 248 -10.70 10.52 4.46
N TYR A 249 -10.65 10.10 3.19
CA TYR A 249 -11.81 9.86 2.33
C TYR A 249 -11.97 8.38 2.01
N SER A 250 -13.20 7.86 2.16
CA SER A 250 -13.59 6.52 1.74
C SER A 250 -15.09 6.48 1.48
N THR A 251 -15.51 5.63 0.55
CA THR A 251 -16.93 5.30 0.28
C THR A 251 -17.38 4.04 1.02
N ALA A 252 -16.50 3.42 1.80
CA ALA A 252 -16.83 2.31 2.67
C ALA A 252 -17.56 2.78 3.93
N ARG A 253 -18.38 1.91 4.52
CA ARG A 253 -18.63 1.97 5.96
C ARG A 253 -17.34 1.66 6.70
N ASN A 254 -17.18 2.20 7.90
CA ASN A 254 -15.96 1.98 8.67
C ASN A 254 -16.03 0.61 9.39
N PRO A 255 -15.03 -0.29 9.26
CA PRO A 255 -15.06 -1.59 9.96
C PRO A 255 -15.22 -1.48 11.48
N LEU A 256 -14.80 -0.38 12.09
CA LEU A 256 -15.01 -0.07 13.51
C LEU A 256 -16.46 0.14 13.93
N ASP A 257 -17.34 0.51 12.99
CA ASP A 257 -18.74 0.80 13.30
C ASP A 257 -19.62 -0.48 13.26
N GLU A 258 -19.06 -1.62 12.80
CA GLU A 258 -19.74 -2.93 12.71
C GLU A 258 -19.10 -4.04 13.60
N HIS A 259 -17.86 -3.86 14.10
CA HIS A 259 -17.20 -4.82 15.01
C HIS A 259 -16.61 -4.19 16.28
N SER A 260 -17.24 -4.45 17.42
CA SER A 260 -16.70 -4.14 18.76
C SER A 260 -15.72 -5.19 19.31
N ASP A 261 -15.53 -6.30 18.60
CA ASP A 261 -14.63 -7.39 19.00
C ASP A 261 -13.27 -7.25 18.31
N LEU A 262 -12.28 -6.79 19.08
CA LEU A 262 -10.94 -6.41 18.62
C LEU A 262 -10.00 -7.63 18.38
N GLY A 263 -10.55 -8.73 17.87
CA GLY A 263 -9.96 -10.08 17.92
C GLY A 263 -9.34 -10.64 16.63
N THR A 264 -9.70 -10.14 15.44
CA THR A 264 -9.32 -10.76 14.15
C THR A 264 -8.78 -9.75 13.13
N ALA A 265 -7.58 -9.21 13.41
CA ALA A 265 -6.89 -8.24 12.55
C ALA A 265 -6.46 -8.79 11.16
N ASP A 266 -6.52 -10.10 10.95
CA ASP A 266 -6.11 -10.77 9.69
C ASP A 266 -7.24 -10.87 8.64
N THR A 267 -8.48 -10.49 8.97
CA THR A 267 -9.62 -10.61 8.04
C THR A 267 -9.62 -9.45 7.03
N VAL A 268 -8.99 -9.64 5.87
CA VAL A 268 -9.03 -8.64 4.79
C VAL A 268 -10.47 -8.51 4.25
N THR A 269 -11.08 -7.33 4.40
CA THR A 269 -12.42 -6.99 3.88
C THR A 269 -12.34 -6.43 2.45
N MET A 270 -13.46 -6.49 1.70
CA MET A 270 -13.55 -5.76 0.42
C MET A 270 -13.42 -4.25 0.61
N ALA A 271 -14.03 -3.72 1.67
CA ALA A 271 -14.05 -2.31 2.02
C ALA A 271 -13.14 -2.06 3.25
N GLY A 272 -11.89 -1.67 2.99
CA GLY A 272 -10.91 -1.32 4.03
C GLY A 272 -10.93 0.18 4.40
N TYR A 273 -9.94 0.61 5.20
CA TYR A 273 -9.83 1.96 5.76
C TYR A 273 -9.73 3.14 4.76
N GLY A 274 -9.75 2.91 3.44
CA GLY A 274 -9.54 3.93 2.39
C GLY A 274 -8.09 4.10 1.92
N TYR A 275 -7.14 3.36 2.49
CA TYR A 275 -5.70 3.59 2.29
C TYR A 275 -5.14 2.94 1.00
N GLY A 276 -5.92 2.10 0.31
CA GLY A 276 -5.46 1.30 -0.83
C GLY A 276 -4.91 2.11 -2.01
N LEU A 277 -5.70 3.06 -2.51
CA LEU A 277 -5.31 3.92 -3.63
C LEU A 277 -4.09 4.81 -3.35
N PRO A 278 -4.01 5.59 -2.24
CA PRO A 278 -2.83 6.39 -1.96
C PRO A 278 -1.57 5.54 -1.69
N ILE A 279 -1.66 4.44 -0.93
CA ILE A 279 -0.49 3.58 -0.72
C ILE A 279 -0.02 2.94 -2.04
N SER A 280 -0.93 2.49 -2.91
CA SER A 280 -0.57 1.95 -4.22
C SER A 280 0.15 2.99 -5.08
N ARG A 281 -0.31 4.25 -5.04
CA ARG A 281 0.36 5.37 -5.72
C ARG A 281 1.78 5.61 -5.20
N LEU A 282 2.02 5.49 -3.89
CA LEU A 282 3.37 5.61 -3.33
C LEU A 282 4.29 4.45 -3.77
N TYR A 283 3.79 3.22 -3.87
CA TYR A 283 4.58 2.08 -4.37
C TYR A 283 5.00 2.25 -5.83
N ALA A 284 4.15 2.84 -6.68
CA ALA A 284 4.52 3.19 -8.06
C ALA A 284 5.62 4.25 -8.10
N ARG A 285 5.41 5.35 -7.34
CA ARG A 285 6.35 6.49 -7.22
C ARG A 285 7.71 6.12 -6.65
N TYR A 286 7.79 5.10 -5.80
CA TYR A 286 9.06 4.65 -5.21
C TYR A 286 10.09 4.22 -6.28
N PHE A 287 9.62 3.70 -7.42
CA PHE A 287 10.45 3.36 -8.59
C PHE A 287 10.14 4.25 -9.81
N GLY A 288 9.83 5.53 -9.60
CA GLY A 288 9.74 6.55 -10.66
C GLY A 288 8.38 6.68 -11.37
N GLY A 289 7.54 5.65 -11.27
CA GLY A 289 6.20 5.60 -11.86
C GLY A 289 5.14 6.48 -11.18
N ASP A 290 3.88 6.34 -11.59
CA ASP A 290 2.73 6.90 -10.86
C ASP A 290 1.46 6.05 -11.07
N LEU A 291 0.40 6.38 -10.34
CA LEU A 291 -0.96 5.88 -10.53
C LEU A 291 -1.90 7.07 -10.83
N GLN A 292 -2.58 7.00 -11.98
CA GLN A 292 -3.65 7.92 -12.38
C GLN A 292 -4.99 7.18 -12.44
N ILE A 293 -6.08 7.89 -12.15
CA ILE A 293 -7.44 7.39 -12.29
C ILE A 293 -8.21 8.28 -13.26
N ILE A 294 -8.89 7.66 -14.22
CA ILE A 294 -9.78 8.31 -15.18
C ILE A 294 -11.18 7.74 -14.95
N SER A 295 -12.12 8.58 -14.49
CA SER A 295 -13.50 8.18 -14.22
C SER A 295 -14.48 8.70 -15.26
N MET A 296 -15.45 7.88 -15.59
CA MET A 296 -16.65 8.23 -16.35
C MET A 296 -17.88 7.98 -15.47
N GLU A 297 -18.32 9.01 -14.76
CA GLU A 297 -19.51 9.00 -13.90
C GLU A 297 -20.76 8.50 -14.65
N GLY A 298 -21.45 7.51 -14.09
CA GLY A 298 -22.53 6.76 -14.73
C GLY A 298 -22.09 5.55 -15.56
N TYR A 299 -20.79 5.38 -15.82
CA TYR A 299 -20.25 4.27 -16.62
C TYR A 299 -19.23 3.40 -15.86
N GLY A 300 -18.08 3.93 -15.41
CA GLY A 300 -17.02 3.11 -14.82
C GLY A 300 -15.70 3.84 -14.60
N GLU A 301 -14.72 3.14 -14.04
CA GLU A 301 -13.36 3.63 -13.82
C GLU A 301 -12.34 3.00 -14.80
N CYS A 302 -11.25 3.73 -15.04
CA CYS A 302 -10.04 3.27 -15.69
C CYS A 302 -8.82 3.74 -14.88
N SER A 303 -8.21 2.84 -14.12
CA SER A 303 -6.98 3.08 -13.37
C SER A 303 -5.76 2.78 -14.26
N LEU A 304 -4.84 3.73 -14.38
CA LEU A 304 -3.61 3.65 -15.16
C LEU A 304 -2.41 3.66 -14.21
N LEU A 305 -1.70 2.54 -14.15
CA LEU A 305 -0.56 2.30 -13.28
C LEU A 305 0.68 2.07 -14.17
N TRP A 306 1.73 2.87 -14.03
CA TRP A 306 2.94 2.72 -14.85
C TRP A 306 4.22 2.80 -14.03
N PHE A 307 5.29 2.24 -14.58
CA PHE A 307 6.62 2.18 -13.97
C PHE A 307 7.71 2.44 -15.00
N ASP A 308 8.78 3.15 -14.61
CA ASP A 308 10.03 3.14 -15.35
C ASP A 308 10.64 1.71 -15.31
N HIS A 309 11.28 1.26 -16.39
CA HIS A 309 12.09 0.03 -16.34
C HIS A 309 13.22 0.19 -15.30
N LEU A 310 13.43 -0.78 -14.40
CA LEU A 310 14.45 -0.64 -13.31
C LEU A 310 15.89 -0.37 -13.81
N ASN A 311 16.19 -0.65 -15.08
CA ASN A 311 17.49 -0.36 -15.70
C ASN A 311 17.64 1.12 -16.16
N SER A 312 16.55 1.86 -16.35
CA SER A 312 16.56 3.31 -16.61
C SER A 312 16.33 4.14 -15.34
N CYS A 313 15.77 3.53 -14.28
CA CYS A 313 15.56 4.14 -12.97
C CYS A 313 16.81 4.78 -12.36
N LYS A 314 16.92 6.11 -12.47
CA LYS A 314 17.74 6.90 -11.54
C LYS A 314 17.02 6.94 -10.20
N ILE A 315 17.35 6.02 -9.30
CA ILE A 315 16.79 5.98 -7.92
C ILE A 315 17.14 7.30 -7.21
N LYS A 316 16.21 8.25 -7.22
CA LYS A 316 16.34 9.57 -6.58
C LYS A 316 16.10 9.42 -5.08
N VAL A 317 17.07 8.85 -4.37
CA VAL A 317 17.14 8.95 -2.91
C VAL A 317 17.46 10.40 -2.56
N LYS A 318 16.42 11.25 -2.53
CA LYS A 318 16.47 12.55 -1.85
C LYS A 318 16.44 12.29 -0.36
N LEU A 319 17.63 12.19 0.22
CA LEU A 319 17.88 12.59 1.61
C LEU A 319 17.80 14.12 1.70
#